data_AF-A0A942C5R1-F1
#
_entry.id   AF-A0A942C5R1-F1
#
_cell.length_a   1.000
_cell.length_b   1.000
_cell.length_c   1.000
_cell.angle_alpha   90.00
_cell.angle_beta   90.00
_cell.angle_gamma   90.00
#
_symmetry.space_group_name_H-M   'P 1'
#
loop_
_entity.id
_entity.type
_entity.pdbx_description
1 polymer ?
#
loop_
_entity_poly.entity_id
_entity_poly.type
_entity_poly.pdbx_seq_one_letter_code
_entity_poly.pdbx_strand_id
1 'polypeptide(L)'
;MELLVLLLQFALLGMIFAIRRSQKVSPHLPTLLFFMTLMWFTIPVLLTVLLQGHLKIYAFVNYSQFLFFAVMESATLLCTLAFLLLPTPYFKGIINSRLTEIHINSKGALLGILLSIGVSILTAVLMAIFIGTSYFDLNAFFFLSEGSETFNNLGSFHLLQTFLSCFCCACFIHVWPRERQTLWLLIALLIWTIFTVISQAPSGARIAMLQPFFLLTLYCQAQPWSTRQKVTLIGLGGVATVVIGSILAVAIGQARYGDRLNVDDILSSSSKAADENIVNEMAVNLITKFDSFSNSAILVERMGEGRAGIQPYIGAVLALVPRAILPSKPIPGSFDGTIRGYPTRVVAVQMGMSEEAGNVNLSPASITVWQFGYLGLIVMVICNVLHLYLINSLLLSPSLLFKSLAFFLIGLPALLTLYTSPDILLMNLERIFLAFLFLFVLHHVLERRLVRQQAWQQAGTYNNRSYGEA
;
A
#
# COMPACT_ATOMS: atom_id res chain seq x y z
N MET A 1 -6.37 28.77 13.02
CA MET A 1 -5.80 27.45 12.64
C MET A 1 -6.81 26.56 11.95
N GLU A 2 -8.05 26.45 12.45
CA GLU A 2 -9.12 25.64 11.81
C GLU A 2 -9.40 26.04 10.36
N LEU A 3 -9.66 27.33 10.11
CA LEU A 3 -9.88 27.83 8.75
C LEU A 3 -8.70 27.50 7.83
N LEU A 4 -7.46 27.61 8.34
CA LEU A 4 -6.26 27.28 7.59
C LEU A 4 -6.20 25.80 7.22
N VAL A 5 -6.47 24.89 8.16
CA VAL A 5 -6.43 23.44 7.86
C VAL A 5 -7.52 23.04 6.87
N LEU A 6 -8.71 23.63 6.98
CA LEU A 6 -9.80 23.42 6.02
C LEU A 6 -9.43 23.94 4.62
N LEU A 7 -8.87 25.15 4.52
CA LEU A 7 -8.38 25.70 3.25
C LEU A 7 -7.28 24.81 2.64
N LEU A 8 -6.39 24.24 3.45
CA LEU A 8 -5.40 23.28 2.99
C LEU A 8 -6.03 21.99 2.45
N GLN A 9 -7.10 21.47 3.06
CA GLN A 9 -7.82 20.32 2.50
C GLN A 9 -8.42 20.64 1.13
N PHE A 10 -9.04 21.82 0.97
CA PHE A 10 -9.55 22.26 -0.34
C PHE A 10 -8.42 22.45 -1.36
N ALA A 11 -7.29 23.01 -0.95
CA ALA A 11 -6.11 23.16 -1.81
C ALA A 11 -5.54 21.81 -2.26
N LEU A 12 -5.47 20.82 -1.36
CA LEU A 12 -5.04 19.45 -1.69
C LEU A 12 -5.94 18.80 -2.73
N LEU A 13 -7.27 18.85 -2.52
CA LEU A 13 -8.23 18.31 -3.48
C LEU A 13 -8.17 19.05 -4.84
N GLY A 14 -8.02 20.38 -4.81
CA GLY A 14 -7.81 21.20 -6.00
C GLY A 14 -6.52 20.84 -6.75
N MET A 15 -5.43 20.61 -6.02
CA MET A 15 -4.14 20.20 -6.56
C MET A 15 -4.24 18.83 -7.24
N ILE A 16 -4.88 17.85 -6.61
CA ILE A 16 -5.11 16.52 -7.20
C ILE A 16 -5.94 16.62 -8.48
N PHE A 17 -6.95 17.48 -8.50
CA PHE A 17 -7.74 17.73 -9.69
C PHE A 17 -6.93 18.39 -10.82
N ALA A 18 -6.04 19.33 -10.49
CA ALA A 18 -5.11 19.92 -11.45
C ALA A 18 -4.14 18.86 -12.01
N ILE A 19 -3.58 18.00 -11.16
CA ILE A 19 -2.71 16.88 -11.54
C ILE A 19 -3.45 15.92 -12.47
N ARG A 20 -4.72 15.61 -12.18
CA ARG A 20 -5.56 14.74 -13.03
C ARG A 20 -5.76 15.26 -14.45
N ARG A 21 -5.69 16.57 -14.66
CA ARG A 21 -5.78 17.18 -16.00
C ARG A 21 -4.45 17.14 -16.77
N SER A 22 -3.33 16.85 -16.10
CA SER A 22 -2.02 16.75 -16.73
C SER A 22 -1.90 15.48 -17.55
N GLN A 23 -1.58 15.61 -18.84
CA GLN A 23 -1.28 14.46 -19.72
C GLN A 23 0.04 13.77 -19.39
N LYS A 24 0.89 14.42 -18.57
CA LYS A 24 2.22 13.94 -18.19
C LYS A 24 2.21 13.03 -16.96
N VAL A 25 1.05 12.88 -16.34
CA VAL A 25 0.85 12.07 -15.14
C VAL A 25 -0.09 10.94 -15.51
N SER A 26 0.27 9.71 -15.11
CA SER A 26 -0.61 8.55 -15.31
C SER A 26 -1.97 8.82 -14.67
N PRO A 27 -3.11 8.55 -15.35
CA PRO A 27 -4.44 8.82 -14.81
C PRO A 27 -4.76 8.04 -13.53
N HIS A 28 -4.02 6.97 -13.24
CA HIS A 28 -4.17 6.16 -12.03
C HIS A 28 -3.58 6.82 -10.78
N LEU A 29 -2.47 7.56 -10.93
CA LEU A 29 -1.80 8.21 -9.80
C LEU A 29 -2.68 9.25 -9.07
N PRO A 30 -3.33 10.23 -9.72
CA PRO A 30 -4.17 11.21 -9.04
C PRO A 30 -5.40 10.55 -8.37
N THR A 31 -5.87 9.42 -8.89
CA THR A 31 -6.95 8.64 -8.27
C THR A 31 -6.51 8.00 -6.96
N LEU A 32 -5.31 7.41 -6.94
CA LEU A 32 -4.71 6.85 -5.72
C LEU A 32 -4.40 7.94 -4.70
N LEU A 33 -3.85 9.07 -5.14
CA LEU A 33 -3.62 10.24 -4.30
C LEU A 33 -4.93 10.82 -3.73
N PHE A 34 -6.01 10.81 -4.52
CA PHE A 34 -7.34 11.20 -4.06
C PHE A 34 -7.82 10.31 -2.92
N PHE A 35 -7.75 8.98 -3.07
CA PHE A 35 -8.16 8.06 -2.00
C PHE A 35 -7.28 8.19 -0.75
N MET A 36 -5.96 8.29 -0.92
CA MET A 36 -5.01 8.47 0.17
C MET A 36 -5.29 9.77 0.94
N THR A 37 -5.47 10.88 0.23
CA THR A 37 -5.80 12.18 0.82
C THR A 37 -7.15 12.15 1.52
N LEU A 38 -8.17 11.54 0.90
CA LEU A 38 -9.49 11.44 1.49
C LEU A 38 -9.45 10.66 2.82
N MET A 39 -8.83 9.48 2.82
CA MET A 39 -8.79 8.60 3.99
C MET A 39 -7.94 9.17 5.12
N TRP A 40 -6.72 9.61 4.82
CA TRP A 40 -5.71 9.91 5.84
C TRP A 40 -5.63 11.38 6.23
N PHE A 41 -6.26 12.28 5.45
CA PHE A 41 -6.19 13.73 5.67
C PHE A 41 -7.58 14.34 5.78
N THR A 42 -8.35 14.30 4.70
CA THR A 42 -9.58 15.09 4.60
C THR A 42 -10.67 14.60 5.53
N ILE A 43 -10.96 13.29 5.57
CA ILE A 43 -11.97 12.74 6.49
C ILE A 43 -11.63 13.03 7.96
N PRO A 44 -10.43 12.67 8.49
CA PRO A 44 -10.13 12.93 9.88
C PRO A 44 -10.13 14.43 10.22
N VAL A 45 -9.62 15.31 9.34
CA VAL A 45 -9.68 16.77 9.57
C VAL A 45 -11.11 17.29 9.59
N LEU A 46 -11.93 16.94 8.59
CA LEU A 46 -13.31 17.43 8.50
C LEU A 46 -14.14 16.94 9.68
N LEU A 47 -14.04 15.65 10.04
CA LEU A 47 -14.79 15.11 11.16
C LEU A 47 -14.35 15.75 12.49
N THR A 48 -13.04 15.87 12.75
CA THR A 48 -12.55 16.45 14.01
C THR A 48 -12.87 17.94 14.14
N VAL A 49 -12.79 18.71 13.04
CA VAL A 49 -13.07 20.16 13.06
C VAL A 49 -14.58 20.46 13.06
N LEU A 50 -15.37 19.81 12.21
CA LEU A 50 -16.79 20.11 12.06
C LEU A 50 -17.67 19.50 13.16
N LEU A 51 -17.25 18.37 13.75
CA LEU A 51 -17.99 17.67 14.80
C LEU A 51 -17.35 17.85 16.19
N GLN A 52 -16.48 18.86 16.32
CA GLN A 52 -15.86 19.22 17.59
C GLN A 52 -16.95 19.51 18.64
N GLY A 53 -16.82 18.88 19.82
CA GLY A 53 -17.79 19.04 20.92
C GLY A 53 -19.04 18.16 20.81
N HIS A 54 -19.34 17.59 19.64
CA HIS A 54 -20.43 16.62 19.45
C HIS A 54 -19.96 15.17 19.58
N LEU A 55 -18.71 14.89 19.21
CA LEU A 55 -18.11 13.57 19.37
C LEU A 55 -17.32 13.50 20.68
N LYS A 56 -17.63 12.51 21.53
CA LYS A 56 -16.82 12.17 22.72
C LYS A 56 -15.57 11.41 22.29
N ILE A 57 -14.66 12.10 21.60
CA ILE A 57 -13.35 11.54 21.26
C ILE A 57 -12.48 11.69 22.51
N TYR A 58 -11.99 10.57 23.04
CA TYR A 58 -10.94 10.61 24.08
C TYR A 58 -9.65 11.12 23.45
N ALA A 59 -9.47 12.43 23.47
CA ALA A 59 -8.27 13.07 22.93
C ALA A 59 -7.13 12.94 23.95
N PHE A 60 -6.08 12.20 23.59
CA PHE A 60 -4.85 12.10 24.37
C PHE A 60 -3.97 13.37 24.28
N VAL A 61 -4.34 14.30 23.40
CA VAL A 61 -3.61 15.53 23.09
C VAL A 61 -4.56 16.70 22.91
N ASN A 62 -4.04 17.91 23.07
CA ASN A 62 -4.83 19.14 22.94
C ASN A 62 -5.26 19.37 21.50
N TYR A 63 -6.46 19.94 21.32
CA TYR A 63 -6.99 20.26 19.99
C TYR A 63 -6.09 21.21 19.18
N SER A 64 -5.39 22.13 19.84
CA SER A 64 -4.38 22.98 19.19
C SER A 64 -3.21 22.18 18.60
N GLN A 65 -2.77 21.12 19.28
CA GLN A 65 -1.72 20.23 18.79
C GLN A 65 -2.22 19.45 17.57
N PHE A 66 -3.43 18.88 17.63
CA PHE A 66 -4.05 18.24 16.47
C PHE A 66 -4.04 19.17 15.24
N LEU A 67 -4.52 20.41 15.39
CA LEU A 67 -4.55 21.38 14.30
C LEU A 67 -3.15 21.72 13.75
N PHE A 68 -2.15 21.86 14.63
CA PHE A 68 -0.78 22.13 14.21
C PHE A 68 -0.22 21.01 13.34
N PHE A 69 -0.31 19.76 13.79
CA PHE A 69 0.18 18.60 13.04
C PHE A 69 -0.60 18.36 11.75
N ALA A 70 -1.91 18.60 11.75
CA ALA A 70 -2.73 18.54 10.54
C ALA A 70 -2.34 19.60 9.50
N VAL A 71 -2.03 20.83 9.94
CA VAL A 71 -1.51 21.89 9.05
C VAL A 71 -0.14 21.52 8.50
N MET A 72 0.79 21.06 9.34
CA MET A 72 2.14 20.67 8.93
C MET A 72 2.13 19.55 7.89
N GLU A 73 1.39 18.46 8.16
CA GLU A 73 1.30 17.32 7.25
C GLU A 73 0.61 17.73 5.93
N SER A 74 -0.48 18.50 5.99
CA SER A 74 -1.20 18.93 4.80
C SER A 74 -0.37 19.88 3.93
N ALA A 75 0.42 20.76 4.56
CA ALA A 75 1.31 21.68 3.85
C ALA A 75 2.47 20.94 3.17
N THR A 76 3.09 19.97 3.84
CA THR A 76 4.18 19.16 3.26
C THR A 76 3.69 18.26 2.12
N LEU A 77 2.50 17.67 2.24
CA LEU A 77 1.86 16.94 1.16
C LEU A 77 1.55 17.89 -0.02
N LEU A 78 0.97 19.07 0.23
CA LEU A 78 0.66 20.05 -0.81
C LEU A 78 1.91 20.49 -1.57
N CYS A 79 3.00 20.77 -0.85
CA CYS A 79 4.30 21.10 -1.44
C CYS A 79 4.80 19.96 -2.34
N THR A 80 4.74 18.72 -1.85
CA THR A 80 5.13 17.53 -2.61
C THR A 80 4.30 17.38 -3.90
N LEU A 81 2.99 17.54 -3.81
CA LEU A 81 2.07 17.42 -4.95
C LEU A 81 2.30 18.50 -6.01
N ALA A 82 2.70 19.71 -5.61
CA ALA A 82 2.98 20.80 -6.55
C ALA A 82 4.07 20.42 -7.57
N PHE A 83 5.05 19.59 -7.18
CA PHE A 83 6.09 19.12 -8.10
C PHE A 83 5.58 18.18 -9.20
N LEU A 84 4.41 17.54 -9.03
CA LEU A 84 3.80 16.74 -10.11
C LEU A 84 3.23 17.59 -11.24
N LEU A 85 3.08 18.91 -11.04
CA LEU A 85 2.68 19.86 -12.09
C LEU A 85 3.87 20.39 -12.90
N LEU A 86 5.11 20.04 -12.53
CA LEU A 86 6.30 20.46 -13.27
C LEU A 86 6.35 19.84 -14.69
N PRO A 87 7.17 20.37 -15.60
CA PRO A 87 7.18 19.93 -17.00
C PRO A 87 7.56 18.47 -17.23
N THR A 88 8.31 17.85 -16.32
CA THR A 88 8.81 16.46 -16.45
C THR A 88 8.71 15.73 -15.11
N PRO A 89 7.50 15.36 -14.65
CA PRO A 89 7.30 14.72 -13.36
C PRO A 89 7.55 13.20 -13.43
N TYR A 90 8.60 12.79 -14.12
CA TYR A 90 8.94 11.40 -14.40
C TYR A 90 10.40 11.26 -14.87
N PHE A 91 10.95 10.06 -14.72
CA PHE A 91 12.27 9.66 -15.17
C PHE A 91 12.19 9.02 -16.55
N LYS A 92 12.62 9.75 -17.59
CA LYS A 92 12.64 9.28 -18.99
C LYS A 92 13.35 7.94 -19.17
N GLY A 93 14.45 7.71 -18.44
CA GLY A 93 15.23 6.46 -18.52
C GLY A 93 14.44 5.22 -18.10
N ILE A 94 13.46 5.36 -17.20
CA ILE A 94 12.60 4.25 -16.77
C ILE A 94 11.54 3.97 -17.84
N ILE A 95 10.89 5.01 -18.34
CA ILE A 95 9.85 4.87 -19.38
C ILE A 95 10.42 4.25 -20.65
N ASN A 96 11.63 4.65 -21.04
CA ASN A 96 12.28 4.21 -22.28
C ASN A 96 13.23 3.01 -22.09
N SER A 97 13.14 2.29 -20.97
CA SER A 97 14.02 1.14 -20.70
C SER A 97 13.69 -0.03 -21.62
N ARG A 98 14.70 -0.79 -22.07
CA ARG A 98 14.51 -2.01 -22.88
C ARG A 98 13.66 -3.06 -22.17
N LEU A 99 13.67 -3.09 -20.83
CA LEU A 99 12.81 -4.00 -20.05
C LEU A 99 11.31 -3.72 -20.24
N THR A 100 10.95 -2.56 -20.80
CA THR A 100 9.57 -2.25 -21.13
C THR A 100 9.03 -3.02 -22.34
N GLU A 101 9.92 -3.61 -23.14
CA GLU A 101 9.59 -4.40 -24.33
C GLU A 101 9.09 -5.82 -23.99
N ILE A 102 9.14 -6.22 -22.71
CA ILE A 102 8.65 -7.52 -22.25
C ILE A 102 7.11 -7.50 -22.26
N HIS A 103 6.53 -8.15 -23.26
CA HIS A 103 5.08 -8.29 -23.40
C HIS A 103 4.59 -9.57 -22.72
N ILE A 104 3.61 -9.43 -21.83
CA ILE A 104 2.94 -10.56 -21.17
C ILE A 104 1.57 -10.73 -21.80
N ASN A 105 1.33 -11.89 -22.43
CA ASN A 105 0.03 -12.23 -23.01
C ASN A 105 -0.97 -12.70 -21.94
N SER A 106 -2.24 -12.83 -22.32
CA SER A 106 -3.32 -13.25 -21.41
C SER A 106 -3.06 -14.61 -20.75
N LYS A 107 -2.39 -15.56 -21.43
CA LYS A 107 -2.01 -16.87 -20.85
C LYS A 107 -0.97 -16.71 -19.74
N GLY A 108 0.08 -15.94 -19.99
CA GLY A 108 1.14 -15.68 -19.01
C GLY A 108 0.60 -14.93 -17.80
N ALA A 109 -0.31 -13.98 -18.01
CA ALA A 109 -0.98 -13.27 -16.93
C ALA A 109 -1.89 -14.19 -16.10
N LEU A 110 -2.67 -15.06 -16.76
CA LEU A 110 -3.51 -16.03 -16.08
C LEU A 110 -2.67 -16.99 -15.23
N LEU A 111 -1.55 -17.49 -15.76
CA LEU A 111 -0.61 -18.31 -14.99
C LEU A 111 -0.06 -17.55 -13.77
N GLY A 112 0.31 -16.28 -13.94
CA GLY A 112 0.77 -15.42 -12.84
C GLY A 112 -0.27 -15.23 -11.74
N ILE A 113 -1.56 -15.07 -12.10
CA ILE A 113 -2.66 -14.94 -11.13
C ILE A 113 -2.92 -16.27 -10.42
N LEU A 114 -2.92 -17.39 -11.14
CA LEU A 114 -3.07 -18.72 -10.53
C LEU A 114 -1.93 -19.01 -9.56
N LEU A 115 -0.70 -18.63 -9.91
CA LEU A 115 0.45 -18.70 -9.02
C LEU A 115 0.25 -17.80 -7.79
N SER A 116 -0.27 -16.58 -7.96
CA SER A 116 -0.59 -15.69 -6.85
C SER A 116 -1.59 -16.31 -5.88
N ILE A 117 -2.68 -16.90 -6.39
CA ILE A 117 -3.68 -17.60 -5.58
C ILE A 117 -3.04 -18.78 -4.84
N GLY A 118 -2.27 -19.62 -5.55
CA GLY A 118 -1.58 -20.77 -4.95
C GLY A 118 -0.60 -20.38 -3.85
N VAL A 119 0.23 -19.36 -4.07
CA VAL A 119 1.17 -18.83 -3.06
C VAL A 119 0.42 -18.20 -1.88
N SER A 120 -0.70 -17.54 -2.11
CA SER A 120 -1.50 -16.94 -1.04
C SER A 120 -2.17 -18.00 -0.16
N ILE A 121 -2.69 -19.07 -0.77
CA ILE A 121 -3.20 -20.24 -0.03
C ILE A 121 -2.08 -20.90 0.76
N LEU A 122 -0.93 -21.17 0.13
CA LEU A 122 0.22 -21.76 0.79
C LEU A 122 0.67 -20.91 1.98
N THR A 123 0.78 -19.58 1.80
CA THR A 123 1.16 -18.67 2.88
C THR A 123 0.15 -18.69 4.01
N ALA A 124 -1.15 -18.67 3.72
CA ALA A 124 -2.20 -18.77 4.73
C ALA A 124 -2.14 -20.08 5.53
N VAL A 125 -1.89 -21.22 4.84
CA VAL A 125 -1.72 -22.53 5.48
C VAL A 125 -0.48 -22.56 6.35
N LEU A 126 0.67 -22.07 5.86
CA LEU A 126 1.91 -22.03 6.64
C LEU A 126 1.75 -21.12 7.87
N MET A 127 1.13 -19.96 7.73
CA MET A 127 0.83 -19.06 8.85
C MET A 127 -0.04 -19.77 9.90
N ALA A 128 -1.11 -20.44 9.48
CA ALA A 128 -1.97 -21.18 10.39
C ALA A 128 -1.24 -22.32 11.13
N ILE A 129 -0.30 -23.01 10.47
CA ILE A 129 0.50 -24.08 11.08
C ILE A 129 1.54 -23.54 12.07
N PHE A 130 2.29 -22.49 11.70
CA PHE A 130 3.43 -22.01 12.49
C PHE A 130 3.05 -21.03 13.59
N ILE A 131 1.89 -20.38 13.48
CA ILE A 131 1.49 -19.26 14.34
C ILE A 131 0.21 -19.59 15.08
N GLY A 132 -0.73 -20.22 14.39
CA GLY A 132 -2.10 -20.41 14.84
C GLY A 132 -3.09 -19.57 14.04
N THR A 133 -4.37 -19.68 14.42
CA THR A 133 -5.50 -19.04 13.72
C THR A 133 -6.14 -17.93 14.53
N SER A 134 -5.71 -17.70 15.78
CA SER A 134 -6.29 -16.65 16.61
C SER A 134 -5.83 -15.27 16.15
N TYR A 135 -6.69 -14.26 16.33
CA TYR A 135 -6.37 -12.87 16.01
C TYR A 135 -5.14 -12.38 16.78
N PHE A 136 -5.05 -12.74 18.07
CA PHE A 136 -3.93 -12.36 18.91
C PHE A 136 -2.63 -13.00 18.43
N ASP A 137 -2.63 -14.27 18.05
CA ASP A 137 -1.41 -14.95 17.57
C ASP A 137 -0.94 -14.36 16.24
N LEU A 138 -1.87 -14.12 15.30
CA LEU A 138 -1.53 -13.53 14.00
C LEU A 138 -1.04 -12.08 14.15
N ASN A 139 -1.75 -11.26 14.94
CA ASN A 139 -1.41 -9.87 15.18
C ASN A 139 -0.23 -9.69 16.16
N ALA A 140 0.12 -10.69 16.96
CA ALA A 140 1.36 -10.68 17.72
C ALA A 140 2.51 -11.14 16.83
N PHE A 141 2.33 -12.18 16.02
CA PHE A 141 3.37 -12.72 15.16
C PHE A 141 3.86 -11.74 14.11
N PHE A 142 2.97 -11.07 13.35
CA PHE A 142 3.41 -10.11 12.33
C PHE A 142 4.31 -9.00 12.86
N PHE A 143 4.31 -8.79 14.17
CA PHE A 143 5.10 -7.77 14.82
C PHE A 143 6.24 -8.41 15.62
N LEU A 144 5.98 -9.27 16.61
CA LEU A 144 7.01 -9.93 17.44
C LEU A 144 8.04 -10.74 16.64
N SER A 145 7.66 -11.23 15.46
CA SER A 145 8.53 -12.10 14.67
C SER A 145 9.55 -11.33 13.82
N GLU A 146 9.51 -9.99 13.73
CA GLU A 146 10.55 -9.21 13.02
C GLU A 146 11.94 -9.40 13.67
N GLY A 147 12.65 -10.47 13.31
CA GLY A 147 13.82 -10.91 14.07
C GLY A 147 13.99 -12.42 14.19
N SER A 148 12.89 -13.18 14.17
CA SER A 148 12.90 -14.62 14.40
C SER A 148 13.23 -15.43 13.15
N GLU A 149 13.72 -16.66 13.35
CA GLU A 149 13.98 -17.61 12.27
C GLU A 149 12.71 -17.95 11.48
N THR A 150 11.58 -18.08 12.18
CA THR A 150 10.25 -18.30 11.59
C THR A 150 9.82 -17.17 10.66
N PHE A 151 10.10 -15.91 11.03
CA PHE A 151 9.85 -14.77 10.15
C PHE A 151 10.82 -14.65 8.99
N ASN A 152 12.08 -15.06 9.14
CA ASN A 152 13.00 -15.09 8.00
C ASN A 152 12.52 -16.09 6.93
N ASN A 153 12.04 -17.26 7.37
CA ASN A 153 11.50 -18.29 6.48
C ASN A 153 10.15 -17.85 5.86
N LEU A 154 9.21 -17.33 6.65
CA LEU A 154 7.89 -16.88 6.16
C LEU A 154 7.95 -15.53 5.44
N GLY A 155 8.89 -14.65 5.79
CA GLY A 155 9.03 -13.31 5.21
C GLY A 155 9.41 -13.33 3.74
N SER A 156 10.17 -14.35 3.31
CA SER A 156 10.47 -14.57 1.88
C SER A 156 9.21 -14.95 1.08
N PHE A 157 8.34 -15.80 1.65
CA PHE A 157 7.04 -16.12 1.07
C PHE A 157 6.11 -14.91 1.05
N HIS A 158 6.10 -14.10 2.12
CA HIS A 158 5.29 -12.89 2.18
C HIS A 158 5.74 -11.84 1.15
N LEU A 159 7.05 -11.68 0.94
CA LEU A 159 7.60 -10.80 -0.10
C LEU A 159 7.17 -11.28 -1.50
N LEU A 160 7.28 -12.58 -1.78
CA LEU A 160 6.82 -13.18 -3.04
C LEU A 160 5.31 -12.98 -3.24
N GLN A 161 4.51 -13.24 -2.20
CA GLN A 161 3.07 -13.00 -2.20
C GLN A 161 2.75 -11.53 -2.49
N THR A 162 3.51 -10.59 -1.93
CA THR A 162 3.35 -9.16 -2.15
C THR A 162 3.63 -8.79 -3.60
N PHE A 163 4.73 -9.27 -4.19
CA PHE A 163 5.04 -9.03 -5.61
C PHE A 163 3.97 -9.61 -6.54
N LEU A 164 3.51 -10.84 -6.29
CA LEU A 164 2.44 -11.47 -7.07
C LEU A 164 1.11 -10.72 -6.91
N SER A 165 0.80 -10.23 -5.72
CA SER A 165 -0.38 -9.40 -5.47
C SER A 165 -0.31 -8.08 -6.24
N CYS A 166 0.85 -7.44 -6.28
CA CYS A 166 1.07 -6.23 -7.07
C CYS A 166 0.96 -6.50 -8.57
N PHE A 167 1.38 -7.68 -9.03
CA PHE A 167 1.14 -8.13 -10.40
C PHE A 167 -0.35 -8.28 -10.72
N CYS A 168 -1.14 -8.87 -9.82
CA CYS A 168 -2.60 -8.92 -9.96
C CYS A 168 -3.22 -7.51 -10.04
N CYS A 169 -2.78 -6.56 -9.20
CA CYS A 169 -3.19 -5.16 -9.29
C CYS A 169 -2.85 -4.53 -10.65
N ALA A 170 -1.65 -4.79 -11.18
CA ALA A 170 -1.23 -4.32 -12.50
C ALA A 170 -2.10 -4.88 -13.63
N CYS A 171 -2.54 -6.14 -13.51
CA CYS A 171 -3.45 -6.76 -14.47
C CYS A 171 -4.82 -6.06 -14.53
N PHE A 172 -5.31 -5.47 -13.42
CA PHE A 172 -6.56 -4.71 -13.43
C PHE A 172 -6.47 -3.41 -14.25
N ILE A 173 -5.31 -2.76 -14.31
CA ILE A 173 -5.14 -1.53 -15.11
C ILE A 173 -4.63 -1.79 -16.53
N HIS A 174 -4.40 -3.06 -16.87
CA HIS A 174 -4.00 -3.45 -18.22
C HIS A 174 -5.23 -3.64 -19.12
N VAL A 175 -5.17 -3.13 -20.35
CA VAL A 175 -6.25 -3.28 -21.32
C VAL A 175 -6.03 -4.57 -22.09
N TRP A 176 -6.78 -5.60 -21.74
CA TRP A 176 -6.68 -6.93 -22.34
C TRP A 176 -7.45 -7.03 -23.67
N PRO A 177 -6.96 -7.83 -24.64
CA PRO A 177 -7.68 -8.10 -25.88
C PRO A 177 -8.98 -8.88 -25.61
N ARG A 178 -9.99 -8.75 -26.48
CA ARG A 178 -11.28 -9.45 -26.34
C ARG A 178 -11.18 -10.91 -26.79
N GLU A 179 -10.57 -11.74 -25.96
CA GLU A 179 -10.40 -13.17 -26.19
C GLU A 179 -11.10 -14.01 -25.12
N ARG A 180 -11.40 -15.28 -25.41
CA ARG A 180 -11.98 -16.21 -24.42
C ARG A 180 -11.12 -16.35 -23.16
N GLN A 181 -9.80 -16.23 -23.29
CA GLN A 181 -8.86 -16.27 -22.17
C GLN A 181 -8.95 -15.04 -21.27
N THR A 182 -9.34 -13.88 -21.82
CA THR A 182 -9.53 -12.65 -21.05
C THR A 182 -10.69 -12.75 -20.09
N LEU A 183 -11.77 -13.46 -20.46
CA LEU A 183 -12.86 -13.74 -19.53
C LEU A 183 -12.36 -14.55 -18.31
N TRP A 184 -11.60 -15.62 -18.56
CA TRP A 184 -11.02 -16.45 -17.49
C TRP A 184 -10.03 -15.66 -16.62
N LEU A 185 -9.24 -14.78 -17.24
CA LEU A 185 -8.34 -13.87 -16.53
C LEU A 185 -9.11 -12.96 -15.55
N LEU A 186 -10.19 -12.33 -16.01
CA LEU A 186 -11.02 -11.45 -15.18
C LEU A 186 -11.71 -12.21 -14.04
N ILE A 187 -12.21 -13.42 -14.31
CA ILE A 187 -12.77 -14.30 -13.27
C ILE A 187 -11.69 -14.64 -12.23
N ALA A 188 -10.49 -15.01 -12.66
CA ALA A 188 -9.39 -15.32 -11.75
C ALA A 188 -8.97 -14.11 -10.90
N LEU A 189 -8.94 -12.90 -11.48
CA LEU A 189 -8.69 -11.66 -10.74
C LEU A 189 -9.76 -11.37 -9.69
N LEU A 190 -11.03 -11.61 -10.01
CA LEU A 190 -12.13 -11.45 -9.05
C LEU A 190 -12.00 -12.45 -7.90
N ILE A 191 -11.72 -13.73 -8.21
CA ILE A 191 -11.48 -14.76 -7.19
C ILE A 191 -10.30 -14.37 -6.30
N TRP A 192 -9.19 -13.94 -6.88
CA TRP A 192 -8.03 -13.46 -6.14
C TRP A 192 -8.37 -12.28 -5.22
N THR A 193 -9.16 -11.33 -5.70
CA THR A 193 -9.59 -10.16 -4.92
C THR A 193 -10.43 -10.59 -3.71
N ILE A 194 -11.43 -11.44 -3.92
CA ILE A 194 -12.30 -11.96 -2.85
C ILE A 194 -11.46 -12.75 -1.84
N PHE A 195 -10.59 -13.65 -2.30
CA PHE A 195 -9.71 -14.43 -1.46
C PHE A 195 -8.81 -13.54 -0.59
N THR A 196 -8.24 -12.49 -1.19
CA THR A 196 -7.36 -11.55 -0.46
C THR A 196 -8.10 -10.86 0.67
N VAL A 197 -9.32 -10.36 0.42
CA VAL A 197 -10.16 -9.73 1.47
C VAL A 197 -10.48 -10.73 2.59
N ILE A 198 -10.90 -11.96 2.24
CA ILE A 198 -11.23 -13.00 3.22
C ILE A 198 -10.00 -13.38 4.04
N SER A 199 -8.83 -13.51 3.42
CA SER A 199 -7.59 -13.90 4.11
C SER A 199 -7.07 -12.82 5.06
N GLN A 200 -7.33 -11.54 4.77
CA GLN A 200 -6.87 -10.42 5.59
C GLN A 200 -7.87 -10.01 6.67
N ALA A 201 -9.16 -10.31 6.52
CA ALA A 201 -10.19 -9.99 7.52
C ALA A 201 -9.87 -10.54 8.93
N PRO A 202 -9.38 -11.78 9.11
CA PRO A 202 -8.98 -12.32 10.42
C PRO A 202 -7.81 -11.59 11.07
N SER A 203 -6.97 -10.90 10.30
CA SER A 203 -5.86 -10.10 10.85
C SER A 203 -6.29 -8.71 11.35
N GLY A 204 -7.59 -8.40 11.31
CA GLY A 204 -8.14 -7.10 11.69
C GLY A 204 -7.85 -5.97 10.69
N ALA A 205 -7.37 -6.31 9.49
CA ALA A 205 -7.11 -5.37 8.40
C ALA A 205 -8.43 -4.89 7.76
N ARG A 206 -9.22 -4.09 8.48
CA ARG A 206 -10.50 -3.52 7.98
C ARG A 206 -10.31 -2.67 6.71
N ILE A 207 -9.12 -2.13 6.48
CA ILE A 207 -8.78 -1.40 5.26
C ILE A 207 -8.71 -2.34 4.03
N ALA A 208 -8.46 -3.64 4.23
CA ALA A 208 -8.51 -4.64 3.16
C ALA A 208 -9.86 -4.68 2.45
N MET A 209 -10.93 -4.32 3.15
CA MET A 209 -12.28 -4.26 2.62
C MET A 209 -12.46 -3.19 1.53
N LEU A 210 -11.61 -2.17 1.49
CA LEU A 210 -11.63 -1.13 0.45
C LEU A 210 -10.92 -1.57 -0.83
N GLN A 211 -10.14 -2.66 -0.79
CA GLN A 211 -9.37 -3.14 -1.93
C GLN A 211 -10.22 -3.41 -3.18
N PRO A 212 -11.36 -4.13 -3.12
CA PRO A 212 -12.17 -4.38 -4.30
C PRO A 212 -12.67 -3.09 -4.95
N PHE A 213 -13.03 -2.09 -4.13
CA PHE A 213 -13.50 -0.79 -4.61
C PHE A 213 -12.40 0.00 -5.33
N PHE A 214 -11.18 -0.01 -4.77
CA PHE A 214 -10.03 0.64 -5.40
C PHE A 214 -9.69 -0.02 -6.73
N LEU A 215 -9.64 -1.36 -6.76
CA LEU A 215 -9.37 -2.11 -7.99
C LEU A 215 -10.46 -1.88 -9.05
N LEU A 216 -11.73 -1.87 -8.65
CA LEU A 216 -12.84 -1.54 -9.56
C LEU A 216 -12.70 -0.13 -10.13
N THR A 217 -12.35 0.85 -9.29
CA THR A 217 -12.17 2.25 -9.73
C THR A 217 -11.04 2.36 -10.74
N LEU A 218 -9.89 1.73 -10.45
CA LEU A 218 -8.72 1.72 -11.33
C LEU A 218 -9.02 0.98 -12.65
N TYR A 219 -9.72 -0.15 -12.58
CA TYR A 219 -10.17 -0.91 -13.74
C TYR A 219 -11.07 -0.05 -14.63
N CYS A 220 -12.12 0.57 -14.07
CA CYS A 220 -13.03 1.45 -14.80
C CYS A 220 -12.30 2.61 -15.49
N GLN A 221 -11.22 3.11 -14.89
CA GLN A 221 -10.41 4.17 -15.49
C GLN A 221 -9.61 3.70 -16.71
N ALA A 222 -9.01 2.51 -16.63
CA ALA A 222 -8.26 1.91 -17.71
C ALA A 222 -9.14 1.56 -18.93
N GLN A 223 -10.42 1.23 -18.70
CA GLN A 223 -11.32 0.85 -19.79
C GLN A 223 -11.76 2.04 -20.66
N PRO A 224 -11.92 1.84 -21.99
CA PRO A 224 -12.41 2.86 -22.93
C PRO A 224 -13.93 3.04 -22.87
N TRP A 225 -14.49 3.12 -21.66
CA TRP A 225 -15.92 3.28 -21.41
C TRP A 225 -16.34 4.75 -21.36
N SER A 226 -17.64 5.01 -21.55
CA SER A 226 -18.19 6.35 -21.39
C SER A 226 -18.10 6.83 -19.93
N THR A 227 -17.98 8.15 -19.72
CA THR A 227 -17.92 8.75 -18.38
C THR A 227 -19.11 8.35 -17.52
N ARG A 228 -20.32 8.27 -18.10
CA ARG A 228 -21.53 7.85 -17.39
C ARG A 228 -21.40 6.43 -16.85
N GLN A 229 -20.96 5.47 -17.66
CA GLN A 229 -20.74 4.09 -17.23
C GLN A 229 -19.71 4.00 -16.10
N LYS A 230 -18.60 4.75 -16.22
CA LYS A 230 -17.56 4.80 -15.16
C LYS A 230 -18.13 5.31 -13.85
N VAL A 231 -18.85 6.43 -13.87
CA VAL A 231 -19.48 7.03 -12.67
C VAL A 231 -20.51 6.09 -12.06
N THR A 232 -21.37 5.45 -12.87
CA THR A 232 -22.38 4.51 -12.37
C THR A 232 -21.75 3.30 -11.69
N LEU A 233 -20.76 2.65 -12.32
CA LEU A 233 -20.11 1.47 -11.74
C LEU A 233 -19.30 1.80 -10.48
N ILE A 234 -18.58 2.93 -10.47
CA ILE A 234 -17.88 3.40 -9.27
C ILE A 234 -18.89 3.74 -8.17
N GLY A 235 -20.00 4.41 -8.49
CA GLY A 235 -21.05 4.74 -7.52
C GLY A 235 -21.66 3.49 -6.89
N LEU A 236 -22.04 2.50 -7.71
CA LEU A 236 -22.56 1.21 -7.24
C LEU A 236 -21.53 0.46 -6.39
N GLY A 237 -20.27 0.42 -6.83
CA GLY A 237 -19.18 -0.18 -6.06
C GLY A 237 -18.96 0.50 -4.71
N GLY A 238 -19.06 1.83 -4.65
CA GLY A 238 -18.96 2.60 -3.41
C GLY A 238 -20.07 2.26 -2.43
N VAL A 239 -21.33 2.24 -2.88
CA VAL A 239 -22.48 1.85 -2.06
C VAL A 239 -22.32 0.41 -1.55
N ALA A 240 -21.97 -0.53 -2.43
CA ALA A 240 -21.74 -1.92 -2.05
C ALA A 240 -20.64 -2.06 -1.00
N THR A 241 -19.56 -1.29 -1.12
CA THR A 241 -18.44 -1.30 -0.17
C THR A 241 -18.84 -0.76 1.19
N VAL A 242 -19.66 0.29 1.24
CA VAL A 242 -20.17 0.82 2.52
C VAL A 242 -21.09 -0.20 3.20
N VAL A 243 -22.02 -0.80 2.45
CA VAL A 243 -22.99 -1.78 2.99
C VAL A 243 -22.32 -3.06 3.46
N ILE A 244 -21.47 -3.66 2.62
CA ILE A 244 -20.77 -4.90 2.97
C ILE A 244 -19.69 -4.63 4.03
N GLY A 245 -19.00 -3.48 3.90
CA GLY A 245 -17.99 -2.99 4.83
C GLY A 245 -18.51 -2.80 6.24
N SER A 246 -19.68 -2.17 6.40
CA SER A 246 -20.27 -1.95 7.73
C SER A 246 -20.65 -3.25 8.42
N ILE A 247 -21.31 -4.18 7.72
CA ILE A 247 -21.70 -5.49 8.25
C ILE A 247 -20.47 -6.27 8.74
N LEU A 248 -19.44 -6.38 7.90
CA LEU A 248 -18.22 -7.12 8.24
C LEU A 248 -17.37 -6.40 9.29
N ALA A 249 -17.35 -5.06 9.32
CA ALA A 249 -16.63 -4.32 10.36
C ALA A 249 -17.20 -4.59 11.75
N VAL A 250 -18.53 -4.72 11.87
CA VAL A 250 -19.21 -5.09 13.11
C VAL A 250 -18.90 -6.54 13.48
N ALA A 251 -18.99 -7.47 12.52
CA ALA A 251 -18.63 -8.87 12.74
C ALA A 251 -17.18 -9.05 13.24
N ILE A 252 -16.22 -8.37 12.59
CA ILE A 252 -14.80 -8.36 13.00
C ILE A 252 -14.63 -7.70 14.37
N GLY A 253 -15.41 -6.66 14.68
CA GLY A 253 -15.41 -6.00 15.99
C GLY A 253 -15.79 -6.95 17.12
N GLN A 254 -16.79 -7.80 16.91
CA GLN A 254 -17.26 -8.78 17.89
C GLN A 254 -16.29 -9.96 18.06
N ALA A 255 -15.70 -10.44 16.97
CA ALA A 255 -14.67 -11.48 16.99
C ALA A 255 -13.37 -11.08 17.71
N ARG A 256 -13.18 -9.77 17.98
CA ARG A 256 -12.06 -9.29 18.79
C ARG A 256 -12.27 -9.55 20.29
N TYR A 257 -13.52 -9.74 20.70
CA TYR A 257 -13.92 -9.97 22.09
C TYR A 257 -14.37 -11.43 22.35
N GLY A 258 -14.67 -12.20 21.30
CA GLY A 258 -14.95 -13.64 21.38
C GLY A 258 -14.10 -14.42 20.39
N ASP A 259 -13.53 -15.55 20.83
CA ASP A 259 -12.53 -16.34 20.07
C ASP A 259 -13.00 -16.89 18.70
N ARG A 260 -14.28 -16.73 18.30
CA ARG A 260 -14.81 -17.18 17.01
C ARG A 260 -15.91 -16.27 16.45
N LEU A 261 -15.88 -16.07 15.12
CA LEU A 261 -16.97 -15.49 14.34
C LEU A 261 -18.12 -16.49 14.23
N ASN A 262 -19.27 -16.20 14.83
CA ASN A 262 -20.48 -16.99 14.66
C ASN A 262 -21.44 -16.30 13.66
N VAL A 263 -22.06 -17.05 12.75
CA VAL A 263 -22.93 -16.50 11.69
C VAL A 263 -24.19 -15.85 12.27
N ASP A 264 -24.68 -16.37 13.40
CA ASP A 264 -25.84 -15.83 14.13
C ASP A 264 -25.53 -14.45 14.76
N ASP A 265 -24.26 -14.18 15.11
CA ASP A 265 -23.82 -12.88 15.61
C ASP A 265 -23.78 -11.83 14.48
N ILE A 266 -23.51 -12.25 13.23
CA ILE A 266 -23.54 -11.39 12.04
C ILE A 266 -24.97 -11.02 11.66
N LEU A 267 -25.92 -11.96 11.77
CA LEU A 267 -27.33 -11.73 11.45
C LEU A 267 -28.06 -10.91 12.53
N SER A 268 -27.72 -11.09 13.80
CA SER A 268 -28.28 -10.31 14.91
C SER A 268 -27.67 -8.90 15.06
N SER A 269 -26.48 -8.67 14.48
CA SER A 269 -25.87 -7.34 14.43
C SER A 269 -26.38 -6.48 13.27
N SER A 270 -26.89 -7.09 12.19
CA SER A 270 -27.62 -6.41 11.11
C SER A 270 -28.87 -5.67 11.61
N SER A 271 -29.60 -6.24 12.56
CA SER A 271 -30.78 -5.59 13.16
C SER A 271 -30.42 -4.49 14.16
N LYS A 272 -29.28 -4.62 14.86
CA LYS A 272 -28.72 -3.55 15.70
C LYS A 272 -28.17 -2.39 14.88
N ALA A 273 -27.70 -2.64 13.65
CA ALA A 273 -27.12 -1.65 12.73
C ALA A 273 -28.05 -0.45 12.38
N ALA A 274 -29.32 -0.49 12.77
CA ALA A 274 -30.34 0.53 12.50
C ALA A 274 -30.53 1.59 13.62
N ASP A 275 -29.81 1.50 14.74
CA ASP A 275 -29.90 2.47 15.85
C ASP A 275 -29.06 3.75 15.64
N GLU A 276 -29.58 4.91 16.09
CA GLU A 276 -28.92 6.24 15.98
C GLU A 276 -27.51 6.30 16.61
N ASN A 277 -27.20 5.43 17.59
CA ASN A 277 -25.89 5.38 18.23
C ASN A 277 -24.76 4.89 17.31
N ILE A 278 -25.07 4.16 16.24
CA ILE A 278 -24.05 3.58 15.35
C ILE A 278 -23.39 4.62 14.46
N VAL A 279 -24.10 5.66 14.03
CA VAL A 279 -23.49 6.72 13.22
C VAL A 279 -22.39 7.42 14.03
N ASN A 280 -22.66 7.69 15.31
CA ASN A 280 -21.70 8.27 16.23
C ASN A 280 -20.54 7.30 16.51
N GLU A 281 -20.83 6.03 16.83
CA GLU A 281 -19.78 5.01 17.05
C GLU A 281 -18.93 4.77 15.80
N MET A 282 -19.52 4.75 14.60
CA MET A 282 -18.82 4.60 13.34
C MET A 282 -17.94 5.81 13.06
N ALA A 283 -18.44 7.03 13.28
CA ALA A 283 -17.66 8.25 13.17
C ALA A 283 -16.46 8.25 14.13
N VAL A 284 -16.67 7.90 15.41
CA VAL A 284 -15.60 7.78 16.40
C VAL A 284 -14.57 6.71 16.02
N ASN A 285 -15.01 5.54 15.55
CA ASN A 285 -14.11 4.48 15.10
C ASN A 285 -13.30 4.88 13.85
N LEU A 286 -13.92 5.59 12.90
CA LEU A 286 -13.25 6.12 11.71
C LEU A 286 -12.20 7.16 12.10
N ILE A 287 -12.55 8.13 12.94
CA ILE A 287 -11.60 9.14 13.41
C ILE A 287 -10.46 8.46 14.15
N THR A 288 -10.74 7.60 15.12
CA THR A 288 -9.69 6.91 15.89
C THR A 288 -8.74 6.11 14.99
N LYS A 289 -9.24 5.53 13.89
CA LYS A 289 -8.42 4.75 12.95
C LYS A 289 -7.59 5.63 12.02
N PHE A 290 -8.15 6.74 11.53
CA PHE A 290 -7.54 7.61 10.53
C PHE A 290 -6.81 8.83 11.12
N ASP A 291 -6.99 9.11 12.41
CA ASP A 291 -6.34 10.20 13.12
C ASP A 291 -4.86 9.89 13.36
N SER A 292 -4.06 10.21 12.34
CA SER A 292 -2.61 10.19 12.44
C SER A 292 -2.06 11.42 13.17
N PHE A 293 -2.81 12.52 13.22
CA PHE A 293 -2.32 13.81 13.70
C PHE A 293 -2.21 13.85 15.23
N SER A 294 -3.22 13.33 15.94
CA SER A 294 -3.18 13.25 17.40
C SER A 294 -2.06 12.34 17.89
N ASN A 295 -1.92 11.15 17.29
CA ASN A 295 -0.85 10.21 17.60
C ASN A 295 0.53 10.81 17.30
N SER A 296 0.62 11.61 16.24
CA SER A 296 1.85 12.30 15.86
C SER A 296 2.26 13.39 16.84
N ALA A 297 1.29 14.10 17.42
CA ALA A 297 1.56 15.04 18.50
C ALA A 297 2.19 14.33 19.70
N ILE A 298 1.71 13.13 20.06
CA ILE A 298 2.32 12.34 21.13
C ILE A 298 3.79 12.02 20.81
N LEU A 299 4.07 11.61 19.57
CA LEU A 299 5.45 11.28 19.15
C LEU A 299 6.38 12.47 19.36
N VAL A 300 6.06 13.62 18.78
CA VAL A 300 6.98 14.77 18.77
C VAL A 300 7.03 15.46 20.13
N GLU A 301 5.88 15.71 20.76
CA GLU A 301 5.77 16.50 21.99
C GLU A 301 6.23 15.72 23.23
N ARG A 302 6.00 14.40 23.28
CA ARG A 302 6.38 13.59 24.45
C ARG A 302 7.70 12.86 24.29
N MET A 303 8.03 12.39 23.08
CA MET A 303 9.31 11.70 22.86
C MET A 303 10.43 12.68 22.56
N GLY A 304 10.14 13.82 21.93
CA GLY A 304 11.08 14.89 21.65
C GLY A 304 11.52 14.94 20.19
N GLU A 305 11.59 16.15 19.66
CA GLU A 305 12.08 16.46 18.32
C GLU A 305 13.53 15.95 18.10
N GLY A 306 13.81 15.38 16.93
CA GLY A 306 15.16 14.92 16.55
C GLY A 306 15.72 13.76 17.39
N ARG A 307 14.94 13.18 18.31
CA ARG A 307 15.41 12.15 19.24
C ARG A 307 15.81 10.85 18.54
N ALA A 308 15.15 10.47 17.45
CA ALA A 308 15.46 9.22 16.78
C ALA A 308 16.77 9.28 15.97
N GLY A 309 17.19 10.48 15.53
CA GLY A 309 18.41 10.67 14.76
C GLY A 309 18.47 9.80 13.51
N ILE A 310 19.68 9.33 13.20
CA ILE A 310 19.98 8.53 11.99
C ILE A 310 19.73 7.03 12.14
N GLN A 311 19.49 6.53 13.36
CA GLN A 311 19.38 5.09 13.62
C GLN A 311 18.31 4.38 12.74
N PRO A 312 17.11 4.97 12.51
CA PRO A 312 16.12 4.39 11.60
C PRO A 312 16.65 4.15 10.18
N TYR A 313 17.53 5.03 9.69
CA TYR A 313 18.12 4.95 8.34
C TYR A 313 19.18 3.86 8.25
N ILE A 314 19.95 3.62 9.31
CA ILE A 314 20.89 2.49 9.37
C ILE A 314 20.12 1.17 9.24
N GLY A 315 19.00 1.04 9.96
CA GLY A 315 18.10 -0.09 9.81
C GLY A 315 17.53 -0.21 8.40
N ALA A 316 17.12 0.90 7.80
CA ALA A 316 16.60 0.92 6.43
C ALA A 316 17.64 0.42 5.41
N VAL A 317 18.89 0.88 5.47
CA VAL A 317 19.99 0.45 4.57
C VAL A 317 20.30 -1.04 4.70
N LEU A 318 20.16 -1.58 5.91
CA LEU A 318 20.42 -2.98 6.20
C LEU A 318 19.15 -3.85 6.04
N ALA A 319 18.03 -3.28 5.61
CA ALA A 319 16.75 -3.99 5.56
C ALA A 319 16.81 -5.23 4.67
N LEU A 320 17.58 -5.16 3.57
CA LEU A 320 17.74 -6.26 2.61
C LEU A 320 18.70 -7.36 3.05
N VAL A 321 19.63 -7.09 3.97
CA VAL A 321 20.61 -8.10 4.42
C VAL A 321 19.87 -9.18 5.21
N PRO A 322 19.81 -10.44 4.78
CA PRO A 322 19.12 -11.48 5.54
C PRO A 322 19.69 -11.57 6.96
N ARG A 323 18.83 -11.75 7.98
CA ARG A 323 19.30 -11.93 9.36
C ARG A 323 20.15 -13.18 9.55
N ALA A 324 20.04 -14.16 8.66
CA ALA A 324 20.97 -15.30 8.60
C ALA A 324 22.43 -14.87 8.33
N ILE A 325 22.64 -13.77 7.60
CA ILE A 325 23.96 -13.19 7.32
C ILE A 325 24.36 -12.19 8.40
N LEU A 326 23.43 -11.31 8.79
CA LEU A 326 23.66 -10.30 9.84
C LEU A 326 22.55 -10.36 10.91
N PRO A 327 22.68 -11.24 11.92
CA PRO A 327 21.63 -11.44 12.93
C PRO A 327 21.34 -10.19 13.75
N SER A 328 22.39 -9.45 14.11
CA SER A 328 22.34 -8.26 14.97
C SER A 328 21.90 -6.98 14.26
N LYS A 329 21.46 -7.05 13.00
CA LYS A 329 21.06 -5.85 12.26
C LYS A 329 19.88 -5.14 12.96
N PRO A 330 19.88 -3.80 13.02
CA PRO A 330 18.78 -3.04 13.60
C PRO A 330 17.49 -3.24 12.80
N ILE A 331 16.36 -3.17 13.49
CA ILE A 331 15.04 -3.17 12.85
C ILE A 331 14.88 -1.87 12.04
N PRO A 332 14.54 -1.93 10.74
CA PRO A 332 14.29 -0.75 9.92
C PRO A 332 13.26 0.18 10.55
N GLY A 333 13.51 1.50 10.52
CA GLY A 333 12.59 2.50 11.09
C GLY A 333 12.65 2.67 12.62
N SER A 334 13.42 1.85 13.33
CA SER A 334 13.53 1.91 14.79
C SER A 334 14.64 2.85 15.27
N PHE A 335 14.38 3.61 16.35
CA PHE A 335 15.37 4.49 16.97
C PHE A 335 16.38 3.78 17.88
N ASP A 336 16.05 2.59 18.39
CA ASP A 336 16.92 1.80 19.29
C ASP A 336 17.37 0.47 18.64
N GLY A 337 16.97 0.24 17.39
CA GLY A 337 17.25 -0.99 16.65
C GLY A 337 16.37 -2.18 17.04
N THR A 338 15.47 -2.03 18.00
CA THR A 338 14.50 -3.05 18.45
C THR A 338 13.09 -2.72 17.95
N ILE A 339 12.15 -3.65 18.09
CA ILE A 339 10.76 -3.41 17.69
C ILE A 339 10.08 -2.34 18.55
N ARG A 340 10.52 -2.20 19.81
CA ARG A 340 9.98 -1.22 20.75
C ARG A 340 10.35 0.21 20.35
N GLY A 341 11.46 0.38 19.65
CA GLY A 341 11.88 1.66 19.09
C GLY A 341 11.18 2.06 17.79
N TYR A 342 10.23 1.27 17.27
CA TYR A 342 9.47 1.68 16.09
C TYR A 342 8.47 2.78 16.45
N PRO A 343 8.33 3.87 15.67
CA PRO A 343 7.57 5.05 16.08
C PRO A 343 6.11 4.74 16.46
N THR A 344 5.44 3.87 15.69
CA THR A 344 4.03 3.49 15.95
C THR A 344 3.86 2.72 17.26
N ARG A 345 4.92 2.06 17.74
CA ARG A 345 4.94 1.30 18.99
C ARG A 345 5.21 2.21 20.17
N VAL A 346 6.21 3.07 20.03
CA VAL A 346 6.56 4.09 21.02
C VAL A 346 5.31 4.88 21.42
N VAL A 347 4.53 5.34 20.45
CA VAL A 347 3.28 6.08 20.73
C VAL A 347 2.20 5.17 21.31
N ALA A 348 2.03 3.95 20.80
CA ALA A 348 1.02 3.03 21.33
C ALA A 348 1.23 2.73 22.82
N VAL A 349 2.47 2.55 23.27
CA VAL A 349 2.81 2.35 24.69
C VAL A 349 2.47 3.61 25.50
N GLN A 350 2.75 4.81 24.98
CA GLN A 350 2.37 6.08 25.63
C GLN A 350 0.85 6.27 25.75
N MET A 351 0.06 5.58 24.93
CA MET A 351 -1.41 5.55 25.01
C MET A 351 -1.94 4.42 25.90
N GLY A 352 -1.05 3.68 26.59
CA GLY A 352 -1.43 2.56 27.47
C GLY A 352 -1.80 1.27 26.74
N MET A 353 -1.44 1.14 25.46
CA MET A 353 -1.62 -0.11 24.72
C MET A 353 -0.52 -1.12 25.07
N SER A 354 -0.77 -2.41 24.82
CA SER A 354 0.23 -3.48 25.00
C SER A 354 1.51 -3.17 24.21
N GLU A 355 2.67 -3.33 24.85
CA GLU A 355 3.98 -3.18 24.19
C GLU A 355 4.14 -4.16 23.02
N GLU A 356 3.57 -5.35 23.14
CA GLU A 356 3.73 -6.46 22.21
C GLU A 356 2.74 -6.42 21.04
N ALA A 357 1.52 -5.89 21.25
CA ALA A 357 0.47 -5.88 20.22
C ALA A 357 -0.01 -4.47 19.78
N GLY A 358 0.26 -3.43 20.56
CA GLY A 358 -0.21 -2.07 20.30
C GLY A 358 0.49 -1.40 19.11
N ASN A 359 -0.28 -0.87 18.16
CA ASN A 359 0.23 -0.01 17.11
C ASN A 359 -0.78 1.10 16.82
N VAL A 360 -0.26 2.25 16.39
CA VAL A 360 -1.07 3.39 15.97
C VAL A 360 -0.57 3.93 14.64
N ASN A 361 -1.45 4.58 13.88
CA ASN A 361 -1.01 5.27 12.67
C ASN A 361 -0.35 6.60 13.03
N LEU A 362 0.72 6.93 12.33
CA LEU A 362 1.47 8.18 12.51
C LEU A 362 1.65 8.88 11.18
N SER A 363 1.73 10.19 11.26
CA SER A 363 1.89 11.04 10.09
C SER A 363 3.37 11.05 9.66
N PRO A 364 3.66 10.80 8.38
CA PRO A 364 5.02 10.80 7.84
C PRO A 364 5.86 12.05 8.16
N ALA A 365 5.27 13.25 8.18
CA ALA A 365 6.02 14.47 8.51
C ALA A 365 6.45 14.48 9.97
N SER A 366 5.60 13.98 10.87
CA SER A 366 5.93 13.93 12.29
C SER A 366 6.97 12.87 12.63
N ILE A 367 6.95 11.72 11.93
CA ILE A 367 8.05 10.75 12.02
C ILE A 367 9.36 11.42 11.59
N THR A 368 9.33 12.23 10.53
CA THR A 368 10.52 12.93 10.05
C THR A 368 11.00 14.01 11.03
N VAL A 369 10.09 14.76 11.66
CA VAL A 369 10.42 15.71 12.74
C VAL A 369 11.03 15.00 13.94
N TRP A 370 10.51 13.83 14.30
CA TRP A 370 11.08 13.02 15.37
C TRP A 370 12.49 12.48 15.03
N GLN A 371 12.79 12.26 13.75
CA GLN A 371 14.11 11.82 13.27
C GLN A 371 15.15 12.96 13.21
N PHE A 372 14.82 14.07 12.55
CA PHE A 372 15.79 15.13 12.22
C PHE A 372 15.32 16.55 12.54
N GLY A 373 14.23 16.67 13.29
CA GLY A 373 13.58 17.94 13.55
C GLY A 373 12.88 18.55 12.33
N TYR A 374 12.42 19.78 12.47
CA TYR A 374 11.65 20.45 11.41
C TYR A 374 12.42 20.62 10.09
N LEU A 375 13.76 20.65 10.12
CA LEU A 375 14.59 20.63 8.90
C LEU A 375 14.41 19.35 8.09
N GLY A 376 14.09 18.24 8.75
CA GLY A 376 13.79 16.97 8.10
C GLY A 376 12.61 17.05 7.13
N LEU A 377 11.67 17.99 7.33
CA LEU A 377 10.52 18.19 6.43
C LEU A 377 10.95 18.52 4.99
N ILE A 378 12.06 19.25 4.82
CA ILE A 378 12.61 19.56 3.50
C ILE A 378 13.09 18.27 2.82
N VAL A 379 13.82 17.42 3.55
CA VAL A 379 14.30 16.12 3.08
C VAL A 379 13.12 15.23 2.71
N MET A 380 12.07 15.23 3.54
CA MET A 380 10.86 14.48 3.28
C MET A 380 10.15 14.90 1.99
N VAL A 381 9.97 16.20 1.76
CA VAL A 381 9.37 16.69 0.51
C VAL A 381 10.21 16.23 -0.68
N ILE A 382 11.53 16.41 -0.65
CA ILE A 382 12.42 16.00 -1.74
C ILE A 382 12.31 14.49 -2.02
N CYS A 383 12.41 13.66 -0.98
CA CYS A 383 12.32 12.20 -1.11
C CYS A 383 10.96 11.76 -1.65
N ASN A 384 9.86 12.34 -1.17
CA ASN A 384 8.52 12.00 -1.66
C ASN A 384 8.27 12.51 -3.09
N VAL A 385 8.86 13.65 -3.49
CA VAL A 385 8.81 14.10 -4.89
C VAL A 385 9.49 13.08 -5.81
N LEU A 386 10.70 12.64 -5.46
CA LEU A 386 11.42 11.63 -6.23
C LEU A 386 10.66 10.29 -6.26
N HIS A 387 10.05 9.93 -5.14
CA HIS A 387 9.23 8.72 -5.04
C HIS A 387 7.98 8.78 -5.92
N LEU A 388 7.23 9.89 -5.91
CA LEU A 388 6.07 10.07 -6.77
C LEU A 388 6.46 10.13 -8.26
N TYR A 389 7.63 10.71 -8.59
CA TYR A 389 8.17 10.68 -9.94
C TYR A 389 8.49 9.25 -10.39
N LEU A 390 9.06 8.43 -9.50
CA LEU A 390 9.31 7.02 -9.77
C LEU A 390 8.01 6.25 -10.02
N ILE A 391 7.02 6.40 -9.13
CA ILE A 391 5.69 5.78 -9.30
C ILE A 391 5.07 6.21 -10.63
N ASN A 392 5.07 7.51 -10.93
CA ASN A 392 4.51 8.03 -12.18
C ASN A 392 5.22 7.42 -13.40
N SER A 393 6.55 7.33 -13.37
CA SER A 393 7.35 6.73 -14.45
C SER A 393 6.99 5.26 -14.67
N LEU A 394 6.84 4.50 -13.59
CA LEU A 394 6.49 3.09 -13.63
C LEU A 394 5.05 2.87 -14.13
N LEU A 395 4.10 3.74 -13.75
CA LEU A 395 2.71 3.66 -14.22
C LEU A 395 2.53 4.10 -15.68
N LEU A 396 3.37 5.03 -16.16
CA LEU A 396 3.39 5.47 -17.56
C LEU A 396 4.05 4.43 -18.48
N SER A 397 4.91 3.55 -17.94
CA SER A 397 5.51 2.47 -18.70
C SER A 397 4.45 1.54 -19.29
N PRO A 398 4.60 1.07 -20.54
CA PRO A 398 3.68 0.10 -21.14
C PRO A 398 3.79 -1.29 -20.49
N SER A 399 4.91 -1.59 -19.81
CA SER A 399 5.18 -2.91 -19.25
C SER A 399 4.34 -3.22 -18.02
N LEU A 400 3.70 -4.39 -18.06
CA LEU A 400 2.94 -4.93 -16.93
C LEU A 400 3.82 -5.09 -15.67
N LEU A 401 5.08 -5.51 -15.85
CA LEU A 401 6.01 -5.69 -14.74
C LEU A 401 6.36 -4.37 -14.05
N PHE A 402 6.53 -3.29 -14.82
CA PHE A 402 6.81 -1.97 -14.26
C PHE A 402 5.60 -1.43 -13.51
N LYS A 403 4.39 -1.65 -14.03
CA LYS A 403 3.15 -1.34 -13.31
C LYS A 403 3.03 -2.12 -12.00
N SER A 404 3.48 -3.39 -11.95
CA SER A 404 3.54 -4.16 -10.69
C SER A 404 4.49 -3.51 -9.68
N LEU A 405 5.65 -3.04 -10.11
CA LEU A 405 6.59 -2.30 -9.26
C LEU A 405 5.98 -0.98 -8.75
N ALA A 406 5.18 -0.29 -9.58
CA ALA A 406 4.43 0.88 -9.10
C ALA A 406 3.46 0.51 -7.98
N PHE A 407 2.68 -0.57 -8.14
CA PHE A 407 1.74 -1.02 -7.10
C PHE A 407 2.42 -1.46 -5.81
N PHE A 408 3.66 -1.98 -5.90
CA PHE A 408 4.48 -2.25 -4.74
C PHE A 408 4.81 -0.96 -3.96
N LEU A 409 5.18 0.13 -4.65
CA LEU A 409 5.40 1.44 -4.01
C LEU A 409 4.12 2.13 -3.54
N ILE A 410 2.98 1.83 -4.15
CA ILE A 410 1.68 2.43 -3.77
C ILE A 410 1.14 1.79 -2.48
N GLY A 411 1.37 0.49 -2.25
CA GLY A 411 0.97 -0.20 -1.02
C GLY A 411 -0.55 -0.33 -0.86
N LEU A 412 -1.23 -0.89 -1.87
CA LEU A 412 -2.67 -1.18 -1.77
C LEU A 412 -2.97 -2.24 -0.70
N PRO A 413 -4.08 -2.12 0.05
CA PRO A 413 -5.10 -1.07 -0.02
C PRO A 413 -4.87 0.11 0.94
N ALA A 414 -3.84 0.07 1.78
CA ALA A 414 -3.61 1.09 2.80
C ALA A 414 -3.16 2.44 2.22
N LEU A 415 -2.47 2.43 1.07
CA LEU A 415 -1.91 3.61 0.42
C LEU A 415 -0.86 4.37 1.25
N LEU A 416 -0.37 3.75 2.33
CA LEU A 416 0.55 4.36 3.31
C LEU A 416 1.97 4.54 2.77
N THR A 417 2.34 3.86 1.70
CA THR A 417 3.67 4.00 1.08
C THR A 417 3.67 5.05 -0.04
N LEU A 418 2.51 5.52 -0.50
CA LEU A 418 2.37 6.54 -1.54
C LEU A 418 2.95 7.90 -1.11
N TYR A 419 2.87 8.19 0.19
CA TYR A 419 3.49 9.34 0.85
C TYR A 419 3.93 8.89 2.25
N THR A 420 5.23 8.85 2.51
CA THR A 420 5.77 8.22 3.73
C THR A 420 7.09 8.83 4.17
N SER A 421 7.62 8.40 5.33
CA SER A 421 8.87 8.93 5.87
C SER A 421 10.08 8.47 5.04
N PRO A 422 11.17 9.26 4.98
CA PRO A 422 12.29 8.96 4.08
C PRO A 422 13.02 7.64 4.34
N ASP A 423 13.06 7.16 5.58
CA ASP A 423 13.62 5.86 5.95
C ASP A 423 12.82 4.68 5.36
N ILE A 424 11.48 4.77 5.38
CA ILE A 424 10.60 3.77 4.75
C ILE A 424 10.75 3.84 3.22
N LEU A 425 10.87 5.05 2.65
CA LEU A 425 11.12 5.23 1.23
C LEU A 425 12.43 4.56 0.81
N LEU A 426 13.51 4.74 1.57
CA LEU A 426 14.80 4.11 1.31
C LEU A 426 14.69 2.58 1.27
N MET A 427 14.05 1.98 2.28
CA MET A 427 13.80 0.54 2.34
C MET A 427 12.99 0.04 1.13
N ASN A 428 11.96 0.77 0.71
CA ASN A 428 11.14 0.39 -0.44
C ASN A 428 11.90 0.51 -1.76
N LEU A 429 12.71 1.57 -1.93
CA LEU A 429 13.55 1.77 -3.10
C LEU A 429 14.58 0.65 -3.25
N GLU A 430 15.18 0.21 -2.16
CA GLU A 430 16.07 -0.94 -2.10
C GLU A 430 15.42 -2.24 -2.60
N ARG A 431 14.22 -2.55 -2.09
CA ARG A 431 13.45 -3.74 -2.53
C ARG A 431 13.12 -3.70 -4.01
N ILE A 432 12.77 -2.52 -4.53
CA ILE A 432 12.51 -2.34 -5.96
C ILE A 432 13.77 -2.42 -6.79
N PHE A 433 14.89 -1.87 -6.32
CA PHE A 433 16.16 -1.96 -7.01
C PHE A 433 16.56 -3.44 -7.21
N LEU A 434 16.40 -4.29 -6.19
CA LEU A 434 16.62 -5.73 -6.32
C LEU A 434 15.64 -6.39 -7.29
N ALA A 435 14.35 -6.08 -7.22
CA ALA A 435 13.37 -6.62 -8.14
C ALA A 435 13.70 -6.22 -9.60
N PHE A 436 14.10 -4.98 -9.81
CA PHE A 436 14.55 -4.47 -11.10
C PHE A 436 15.81 -5.19 -11.59
N LEU A 437 16.81 -5.36 -10.72
CA LEU A 437 18.04 -6.10 -11.02
C LEU A 437 17.73 -7.56 -11.39
N PHE A 438 16.85 -8.21 -10.64
CA PHE A 438 16.41 -9.58 -10.94
C PHE A 438 15.73 -9.66 -12.31
N LEU A 439 14.80 -8.76 -12.60
CA LEU A 439 14.13 -8.69 -13.91
C LEU A 439 15.13 -8.43 -15.04
N PHE A 440 16.12 -7.57 -14.81
CA PHE A 440 17.18 -7.27 -15.76
C PHE A 440 18.04 -8.50 -16.06
N VAL A 441 18.51 -9.20 -15.03
CA VAL A 441 19.32 -10.43 -15.18
C VAL A 441 18.51 -11.51 -15.89
N LEU A 442 17.25 -11.71 -15.48
CA LEU A 442 16.36 -12.70 -16.09
C LEU A 442 16.16 -12.42 -17.59
N HIS A 443 15.87 -11.17 -17.94
CA HIS A 443 15.71 -10.76 -19.33
C HIS A 443 16.96 -11.06 -20.17
N HIS A 444 18.14 -10.67 -19.68
CA HIS A 444 19.41 -10.90 -20.37
C HIS A 444 19.74 -12.39 -20.56
N VAL A 445 19.40 -13.23 -19.58
CA VAL A 445 19.59 -14.69 -19.68
C VAL A 445 18.65 -15.29 -20.73
N LEU A 446 17.39 -14.85 -20.76
CA LEU A 446 16.38 -15.35 -21.71
C LEU A 446 16.71 -14.91 -23.14
N GLU A 447 17.11 -13.65 -23.34
CA GLU A 447 17.52 -13.12 -24.64
C GLU A 447 18.70 -13.92 -25.22
N ARG A 448 19.74 -14.18 -24.41
CA ARG A 448 20.87 -15.02 -24.83
C ARG A 448 20.45 -16.44 -25.22
N ARG A 449 19.46 -17.03 -24.54
CA ARG A 449 18.95 -18.37 -24.89
C ARG A 449 18.19 -18.34 -26.22
N LEU A 450 17.38 -17.31 -26.48
CA LEU A 450 16.65 -17.15 -27.73
C LEU A 450 17.61 -16.94 -28.92
N VAL A 451 18.61 -16.06 -28.77
CA VAL A 451 19.64 -15.85 -29.80
C VAL A 451 20.40 -17.14 -30.10
N ARG A 452 20.75 -17.92 -29.06
CA ARG A 452 21.34 -19.25 -29.26
C ARG A 452 20.37 -20.17 -30.02
N GLN A 453 19.13 -20.31 -29.58
CA GLN A 453 18.16 -21.19 -30.27
C GLN A 453 17.96 -20.81 -31.75
N GLN A 454 17.90 -19.52 -32.07
CA GLN A 454 17.83 -19.04 -33.45
C GLN A 454 19.08 -19.38 -34.26
N ALA A 455 20.28 -19.20 -33.68
CA ALA A 455 21.54 -19.59 -34.32
C ALA A 455 21.63 -21.10 -34.56
N TRP A 456 21.16 -21.92 -33.62
CA TRP A 456 21.10 -23.38 -33.77
C TRP A 456 20.10 -23.81 -34.84
N GLN A 457 18.93 -23.16 -34.94
CA GLN A 457 17.95 -23.41 -36.01
C GLN A 457 18.49 -23.01 -37.40
N GLN A 458 19.24 -21.92 -37.49
CA GLN A 458 19.90 -21.50 -38.72
C GLN A 458 21.04 -22.46 -39.13
N ALA A 459 21.84 -22.94 -38.17
CA ALA A 459 22.87 -23.95 -38.45
C ALA A 459 22.28 -25.31 -38.88
N GLY A 460 21.18 -25.75 -38.26
CA GLY A 460 20.49 -26.99 -38.64
C GLY A 460 19.84 -26.93 -40.03
N THR A 461 19.31 -25.77 -40.42
CA THR A 461 18.75 -25.56 -41.77
C THR A 461 19.83 -25.48 -42.85
N TYR A 462 21.03 -24.98 -42.53
CA TYR A 462 22.16 -24.99 -43.45
C TYR A 462 22.68 -26.40 -43.72
N ASN A 463 22.84 -27.24 -42.69
CA ASN A 463 23.29 -28.62 -42.84
C ASN A 463 22.29 -29.49 -43.62
N ASN A 464 20.98 -29.30 -43.46
CA ASN A 464 19.98 -30.05 -44.24
C ASN A 464 19.94 -29.67 -45.72
N ARG A 465 20.39 -28.47 -46.11
CA ARG A 465 20.51 -28.09 -47.53
C ARG A 465 21.74 -28.72 -48.20
N SER A 466 22.86 -28.85 -47.48
CA SER A 466 24.07 -29.48 -48.03
C SER A 466 23.97 -31.00 -48.23
N TYR A 467 23.03 -31.68 -47.56
CA TYR A 467 22.78 -33.12 -47.77
C TYR A 467 21.66 -33.42 -48.78
N GLY A 468 20.98 -32.40 -49.31
CA GLY A 468 19.92 -32.56 -50.32
C GLY A 468 20.40 -32.37 -51.77
N GLU A 469 21.67 -31.99 -51.97
CA GLU A 469 22.29 -31.76 -53.29
C GLU A 469 23.41 -32.78 -53.63
N ALA A 470 23.54 -33.84 -52.83
CA ALA A 470 24.37 -35.00 -53.14
C ALA A 470 23.46 -36.22 -53.38
#